data_AF-A0A485JMC8-F1
#
_entry.id   AF-A0A485JMC8-F1
#
_cell.length_a   1.000
_cell.length_b   1.000
_cell.length_c   1.000
_cell.angle_alpha   90.00
_cell.angle_beta   90.00
_cell.angle_gamma   90.00
#
_symmetry.space_group_name_H-M   'P 1'
#
loop_
_entity.id
_entity.type
_entity.pdbx_description
1 polymer ?
#
loop_
_entity_poly.entity_id
_entity_poly.type
_entity_poly.pdbx_seq_one_letter_code
_entity_poly.pdbx_strand_id
1 'polypeptide(L)' 'MVPFLAAYIGYSIAERSALAPCAIGAWVGNSFGAGFFGALIAGIIGGIVVHYLKKIPVHKVLRS' A
#
# COMPACT_ATOMS: atom_id res chain seq x y z
N MET A 1 -6.48 -11.79 7.26
CA MET A 1 -6.80 -11.93 5.82
C MET A 1 -6.81 -10.57 5.13
N VAL A 2 -7.57 -9.60 5.67
CA VAL A 2 -7.72 -8.20 5.20
C VAL A 2 -6.40 -7.48 4.82
N PRO A 3 -5.30 -7.59 5.59
CA PRO A 3 -4.05 -6.89 5.24
C PRO A 3 -3.35 -7.45 4.00
N PHE A 4 -3.38 -8.77 3.82
CA PHE A 4 -2.76 -9.43 2.68
C PHE A 4 -3.47 -9.09 1.37
N LEU A 5 -4.80 -9.03 1.41
CA LEU A 5 -5.59 -8.59 0.25
C LEU A 5 -5.19 -7.18 -0.19
N ALA A 6 -5.17 -6.21 0.74
CA ALA A 6 -4.77 -4.84 0.42
C ALA A 6 -3.32 -4.75 -0.07
N ALA A 7 -2.42 -5.54 0.50
CA ALA A 7 -1.02 -5.61 0.09
C ALA A 7 -0.88 -6.07 -1.37
N TYR A 8 -1.62 -7.11 -1.77
CA TYR A 8 -1.60 -7.59 -3.15
C TYR A 8 -2.29 -6.64 -4.13
N ILE A 9 -3.35 -5.93 -3.72
CA ILE A 9 -3.97 -4.87 -4.52
C ILE A 9 -2.94 -3.75 -4.78
N GLY A 10 -2.27 -3.28 -3.73
CA GLY A 10 -1.22 -2.27 -3.87
C GLY A 10 -0.03 -2.75 -4.70
N TYR A 11 0.37 -4.03 -4.53
CA TYR A 11 1.41 -4.68 -5.32
C TYR A 11 1.09 -4.66 -6.82
N SER A 12 -0.18 -4.83 -7.20
CA SER A 12 -0.61 -4.73 -8.60
C SER A 12 -0.40 -3.34 -9.21
N ILE A 13 -0.27 -2.28 -8.39
CA ILE A 13 -0.15 -0.88 -8.85
C ILE A 13 1.31 -0.39 -8.82
N ALA A 14 2.05 -0.72 -7.76
CA ALA A 14 3.40 -0.21 -7.52
C ALA A 14 4.42 -1.29 -7.10
N GLU A 15 4.17 -2.54 -7.50
CA GLU A 15 5.07 -3.68 -7.34
C GLU A 15 5.46 -3.91 -5.86
N ARG A 16 6.68 -4.40 -5.61
CA ARG A 16 7.17 -4.77 -4.26
C ARG A 16 7.12 -3.62 -3.27
N SER A 17 7.32 -2.39 -3.73
CA SER A 17 7.36 -1.19 -2.89
C SER A 17 6.03 -0.93 -2.16
N ALA A 18 4.92 -1.41 -2.72
CA ALA A 18 3.58 -1.16 -2.17
C ALA A 18 3.13 -2.17 -1.10
N LEU A 19 3.82 -3.31 -0.95
CA LEU A 19 3.42 -4.40 -0.06
C LEU A 19 3.33 -3.94 1.40
N ALA A 20 4.42 -3.37 1.93
CA ALA A 20 4.49 -2.91 3.32
C ALA A 20 3.50 -1.77 3.63
N PRO A 21 3.47 -0.65 2.89
CA PRO A 21 2.57 0.47 3.21
C PRO A 21 1.09 0.11 3.09
N CYS A 22 0.70 -0.69 2.08
CA CYS A 22 -0.70 -1.09 1.91
C CYS A 22 -1.14 -2.10 2.98
N ALA A 23 -0.26 -3.04 3.37
CA ALA A 23 -0.53 -3.98 4.47
C ALA A 23 -0.76 -3.25 5.80
N ILE A 24 0.11 -2.27 6.12
CA ILE A 24 0.03 -1.49 7.37
C ILE A 24 -1.23 -0.62 7.35
N GLY A 25 -1.50 0.07 6.25
CA GLY A 25 -2.71 0.91 6.12
C GLY A 25 -4.00 0.11 6.30
N ALA A 26 -4.08 -1.08 5.71
CA ALA A 26 -5.24 -1.96 5.86
C ALA A 26 -5.33 -2.60 7.25
N TRP A 27 -4.19 -2.90 7.91
CA TRP A 27 -4.19 -3.39 9.29
C TRP A 27 -4.72 -2.34 10.26
N VAL A 28 -4.27 -1.08 10.13
CA VAL A 28 -4.76 0.04 10.93
C VAL A 28 -6.25 0.28 10.65
N GLY A 29 -6.67 0.34 9.39
CA GLY A 29 -8.08 0.51 9.01
C GLY A 29 -8.97 -0.63 9.53
N ASN A 30 -8.46 -1.85 9.60
CA ASN A 30 -9.18 -2.99 10.16
C ASN A 30 -9.41 -2.84 11.68
N SER A 31 -8.49 -2.21 12.43
CA SER A 31 -8.69 -1.89 13.84
C SER A 31 -9.82 -0.87 14.08
N PHE A 32 -10.17 -0.06 13.08
CA PHE A 32 -11.32 0.87 13.11
C PHE A 32 -12.63 0.25 12.59
N GLY A 33 -12.63 -1.04 12.25
CA GLY A 33 -13.83 -1.73 11.76
C GLY A 33 -14.11 -1.54 10.25
N ALA A 34 -13.14 -1.07 9.47
CA ALA A 34 -13.34 -0.84 8.02
C ALA A 34 -13.48 -2.15 7.20
N GLY A 35 -13.09 -3.29 7.78
CA GLY A 35 -13.29 -4.62 7.20
C GLY A 35 -12.74 -4.78 5.77
N PHE A 36 -13.43 -5.58 4.95
CA PHE A 36 -13.02 -5.88 3.57
C PHE A 36 -13.02 -4.64 2.67
N PHE A 37 -14.06 -3.81 2.77
CA PHE A 37 -14.21 -2.62 1.91
C PHE A 37 -13.12 -1.58 2.19
N GLY A 38 -12.75 -1.43 3.47
CA GLY A 38 -11.61 -0.61 3.88
C GLY A 38 -10.28 -1.09 3.29
N ALA A 39 -10.06 -2.41 3.26
CA ALA A 39 -8.86 -2.96 2.63
C ALA A 39 -8.81 -2.75 1.11
N LEU A 40 -9.95 -2.83 0.42
CA LEU A 40 -10.04 -2.55 -1.01
C LEU A 40 -9.61 -1.12 -1.30
N ILE A 41 -10.21 -0.16 -0.60
CA ILE A 41 -9.92 1.27 -0.75
C ILE A 41 -8.48 1.57 -0.33
N ALA A 42 -8.03 1.04 0.81
CA ALA A 42 -6.67 1.23 1.30
C ALA A 42 -5.61 0.65 0.33
N GLY A 43 -5.89 -0.49 -0.31
CA GLY A 43 -5.01 -1.08 -1.32
C GLY A 43 -4.88 -0.22 -2.57
N ILE A 44 -5.99 0.31 -3.08
CA ILE A 44 -5.99 1.17 -4.28
C ILE A 44 -5.31 2.51 -3.97
N ILE A 45 -5.73 3.20 -2.91
CA ILE A 45 -5.17 4.50 -2.52
C ILE A 45 -3.69 4.35 -2.15
N GLY A 46 -3.36 3.35 -1.33
CA GLY A 46 -1.98 3.06 -0.94
C GLY A 46 -1.09 2.73 -2.15
N GLY A 47 -1.58 1.94 -3.10
CA GLY A 47 -0.86 1.64 -4.34
C GLY A 47 -0.57 2.88 -5.19
N ILE A 48 -1.55 3.76 -5.35
CA ILE A 48 -1.38 5.02 -6.09
C ILE A 48 -0.39 5.94 -5.38
N VAL A 49 -0.50 6.10 -4.06
CA VAL A 49 0.43 6.93 -3.27
C VAL A 49 1.86 6.44 -3.43
N VAL A 50 2.10 5.12 -3.33
CA VAL A 50 3.43 4.53 -3.51
C VAL A 50 3.93 4.69 -4.94
N HIS A 51 3.05 4.58 -5.95
CA HIS A 51 3.41 4.84 -7.34
C HIS A 51 3.94 6.26 -7.55
N TYR A 52 3.31 7.26 -6.92
CA TYR A 52 3.81 8.64 -6.95
C TYR A 52 5.08 8.82 -6.13
N LEU A 53 5.19 8.16 -4.98
CA LEU A 53 6.40 8.18 -4.16
C LEU A 53 7.63 7.67 -4.93
N LYS A 54 7.45 6.64 -5.77
CA LYS A 54 8.50 6.10 -6.66
C LYS A 54 8.99 7.10 -7.72
N LYS A 55 8.19 8.13 -8.06
CA LYS A 55 8.56 9.19 -9.02
C LYS A 55 9.33 10.35 -8.38
N ILE A 56 9.37 10.42 -7.04
CA ILE A 56 10.11 11.46 -6.35
C ILE A 56 11.62 11.20 -6.55
N PRO A 57 12.42 12.20 -6.98
CA PRO A 57 13.85 12.05 -7.16
C PRO A 57 14.53 11.88 -5.80
N VAL A 58 14.70 10.64 -5.37
CA VAL A 58 15.50 10.29 -4.19
C VAL A 58 16.99 10.31 -4.52
N HIS A 59 17.79 10.79 -3.56
CA HIS A 59 19.24 10.86 -3.66
C HIS A 59 19.84 9.47 -3.92
N LYS A 60 20.90 9.39 -4.76
CA LYS A 60 21.48 8.12 -5.26
C LYS A 60 21.83 7.09 -4.17
N VAL A 61 22.04 7.53 -2.93
CA VAL A 61 22.35 6.67 -1.77
C VAL A 61 21.14 5.84 -1.31
N LEU A 62 19.92 6.29 -1.58
CA LEU A 62 18.67 5.63 -1.18
C LEU A 62 18.02 4.82 -2.32
N ARG A 63 18.66 4.79 -3.50
CA ARG A 63 18.19 4.04 -4.67
C ARG A 63 18.75 2.61 -4.60
N SER A 64 18.14 1.78 -3.75
CA SER A 64 18.40 0.33 -3.63
C SER A 64 17.67 -0.46 -4.70
#